data_AF-A0A944RQ23-F1
#
_entry.id   AF-A0A944RQ23-F1
#
_cell.length_a   1.000
_cell.length_b   1.000
_cell.length_c   1.000
_cell.angle_alpha   90.00
_cell.angle_beta   90.00
_cell.angle_gamma   90.00
#
_symmetry.space_group_name_H-M   'P 1'
#
loop_
_entity.id
_entity.type
_entity.pdbx_description
1 polymer ?
#
loop_
_entity_poly.entity_id
_entity_poly.type
_entity_poly.pdbx_seq_one_letter_code
_entity_poly.pdbx_strand_id
1 'polypeptide(L)' 'MQNKIKKWRKSLALRIPKSFASKSKLKQDGLVDFSIDKERIVIALID' A
#
# COMPACT_ATOMS: atom_id res chain seq x y z
N MET A 1 -1.34 13.03 4.44
CA MET A 1 -1.35 12.18 5.64
C MET A 1 0.05 11.61 5.79
N GLN A 2 0.69 11.76 6.96
CA GLN A 2 2.04 11.23 7.18
C GLN A 2 1.92 9.90 7.94
N ASN A 3 2.60 8.86 7.46
CA ASN A 3 2.64 7.56 8.10
C ASN A 3 4.09 7.10 8.24
N LYS A 4 4.34 6.24 9.22
CA LYS A 4 5.64 5.62 9.43
C LYS A 4 5.61 4.20 8.87
N ILE A 5 6.65 3.84 8.12
CA ILE A 5 6.92 2.45 7.74
C ILE A 5 7.18 1.65 9.02
N LYS A 6 6.66 0.42 9.07
CA LYS A 6 6.79 -0.49 10.22
C LYS A 6 7.49 -1.77 9.78
N LYS A 7 8.21 -2.41 10.70
CA LYS A 7 8.75 -3.75 10.50
C LYS A 7 7.60 -4.76 10.55
N TRP A 8 7.54 -5.65 9.57
CA TRP A 8 6.65 -6.81 9.53
C TRP A 8 7.49 -8.07 9.39
N ARG A 9 7.78 -8.73 10.51
CA ARG A 9 8.71 -9.89 10.57
C ARG A 9 10.05 -9.57 9.90
N LYS A 10 10.32 -10.14 8.72
CA LYS A 10 11.55 -9.96 7.92
C LYS A 10 11.39 -8.93 6.79
N SER A 11 10.27 -8.22 6.72
CA SER A 11 9.97 -7.21 5.71
C SER A 11 9.51 -5.89 6.34
N LEU A 12 9.19 -4.92 5.49
CA LEU A 12 8.60 -3.64 5.87
C LEU A 12 7.15 -3.57 5.39
N ALA A 13 6.31 -2.86 6.14
CA ALA A 13 4.91 -2.66 5.83
C ALA A 13 4.51 -1.20 6.07
N LEU A 14 3.62 -0.69 5.21
CA LEU A 14 2.95 0.59 5.39
C LEU A 14 1.49 0.34 5.80
N ARG A 15 1.04 0.97 6.89
CA ARG A 15 -0.37 0.88 7.29
C ARG A 15 -1.21 1.75 6.35
N ILE A 16 -2.19 1.14 5.70
CA ILE A 16 -3.20 1.82 4.90
C ILE A 16 -4.43 2.07 5.80
N PRO A 17 -4.79 3.32 6.10
CA PRO A 17 -5.98 3.62 6.89
C PRO A 17 -7.24 3.12 6.20
N LYS A 18 -8.22 2.65 6.98
CA LYS A 18 -9.49 2.10 6.47
C LYS A 18 -10.20 3.07 5.52
N SER A 19 -10.24 4.36 5.85
CA SER A 19 -10.85 5.40 5.02
C SER A 19 -10.16 5.58 3.66
N PHE A 20 -8.85 5.35 3.59
CA PHE A 20 -8.11 5.40 2.32
C PHE A 20 -8.36 4.12 1.51
N ALA A 21 -8.28 2.95 2.16
CA ALA A 21 -8.55 1.67 1.52
C ALA A 21 -9.96 1.60 0.89
N SER A 22 -10.98 2.12 1.58
CA SER A 22 -12.35 2.20 1.03
C SER A 22 -12.44 3.08 -0.22
N LYS A 23 -11.70 4.19 -0.28
CA LYS A 23 -11.67 5.08 -1.45
C LYS A 23 -10.87 4.49 -2.61
N SER A 24 -9.75 3.84 -2.33
CA SER A 24 -8.87 3.24 -3.32
C SER A 24 -9.27 1.82 -3.74
N LYS A 25 -10.36 1.28 -3.18
CA LYS A 25 -10.85 -0.10 -3.38
C LYS A 25 -9.81 -1.18 -3.06
N LEU A 26 -8.79 -0.86 -2.27
CA LEU A 26 -7.82 -1.84 -1.77
C LEU A 26 -8.53 -2.75 -0.78
N LYS A 27 -8.46 -4.05 -1.03
CA LYS A 27 -9.02 -5.08 -0.16
C LYS A 27 -7.90 -5.83 0.53
N GLN A 28 -8.22 -6.37 1.70
CA GLN A 28 -7.35 -7.34 2.34
C GLN A 28 -7.14 -8.52 1.38
N ASP A 29 -5.90 -9.01 1.28
CA ASP A 29 -5.51 -10.13 0.42
C ASP A 29 -5.76 -9.91 -1.08
N GLY A 30 -6.05 -8.68 -1.51
CA GLY A 30 -6.18 -8.32 -2.92
C GLY A 30 -4.82 -8.25 -3.63
N LEU A 31 -4.80 -8.62 -4.91
CA LEU A 31 -3.61 -8.51 -5.75
C LEU A 31 -3.39 -7.05 -6.15
N VAL A 32 -2.13 -6.65 -6.08
CA VAL A 32 -1.67 -5.30 -6.46
C VAL A 32 -0.35 -5.41 -7.17
N ASP A 33 -0.14 -4.50 -8.11
CA ASP A 33 1.16 -4.22 -8.70
C ASP A 33 1.84 -3.11 -7.90
N PHE A 34 3.15 -3.22 -7.76
CA PHE A 34 3.96 -2.27 -7.03
C PHE A 34 5.16 -1.86 -7.86
N SER A 35 5.26 -0.57 -8.16
CA SER A 35 6.34 -0.02 -8.97
C SER A 35 6.90 1.26 -8.36
N ILE A 36 8.10 1.62 -8.83
CA ILE A 36 8.75 2.89 -8.49
C ILE A 36 8.64 3.79 -9.71
N ASP A 37 7.89 4.89 -9.60
CA ASP A 37 7.86 5.96 -10.58
C ASP A 37 8.61 7.17 -9.99
N LYS A 38 9.81 7.42 -10.54
CA LYS A 38 10.73 8.46 -10.06
C LYS A 38 11.10 8.24 -8.59
N GLU A 39 10.58 9.08 -7.70
CA GLU A 39 10.79 9.03 -6.25
C GLU A 39 9.53 8.61 -5.49
N ARG A 40 8.55 8.03 -6.22
CA ARG A 40 7.25 7.65 -5.66
C ARG A 40 7.07 6.15 -5.79
N ILE A 41 6.50 5.59 -4.73
CA ILE A 41 5.95 4.26 -4.73
C ILE A 41 4.53 4.34 -5.29
N VAL A 42 4.26 3.60 -6.36
CA VAL A 42 2.94 3.49 -6.98
C VAL A 42 2.39 2.10 -6.72
N ILE A 43 1.15 2.05 -6.22
CA ILE A 43 0.40 0.82 -5.97
C ILE A 43 -0.83 0.84 -6.87
N ALA A 44 -0.91 -0.11 -7.79
CA ALA A 44 -2.04 -0.28 -8.71
C ALA A 44 -2.78 -1.57 -8.39
N LEU A 45 -4.11 -1.57 -8.51
CA LEU A 45 -4.89 -2.80 -8.41
C LEU A 45 -4.61 -3.67 -9.63
N ILE A 46 -4.45 -4.98 -9.42
CA ILE A 46 -4.50 -5.96 -10.49
C ILE A 46 -5.91 -6.56 -10.43
N ASP A 47 -6.67 -6.42 -11.51
CA ASP A 47 -8.00 -7.04 -11.64
C ASP A 47 -7.90 -8.57 -11.64
#